data_AF-A0A1M6ZUF3-F1
#
_entry.id   AF-A0A1M6ZUF3-F1
#
_cell.length_a   1.000
_cell.length_b   1.000
_cell.length_c   1.000
_cell.angle_alpha   90.00
_cell.angle_beta   90.00
_cell.angle_gamma   90.00
#
_symmetry.space_group_name_H-M   'P 1'
#
loop_
_entity.id
_entity.type
_entity.pdbx_description
1 polymer ?
#
loop_
_entity_poly.entity_id
_entity_poly.type
_entity_poly.pdbx_seq_one_letter_code
_entity_poly.pdbx_strand_id
1 'polypeptide(L)'
;MRCLPLFVSAIFGCSLLGACSSSTVPATEDDDDEFSSSSKTKNSSSSVKGEGSGSESGGIDNECVGETGNPWDGTTAKKFACGTGTKLSPYMILTAEQLAHLSFIVGAKDKDYDGKYFKLGADIILNEGDVIDENGALVADSTKLHKWTPIGNSNVAFTGNFDGDGHSVSGMFINTTSTHNGLFGNSSGTIQNFIVENSWVQGGNYTAAIVGAVSGSVSKVENYASVTSTSDYVGGIAGLAKCAPSKTVYVKNSKNHGEVKGRDEVGGVMGNSHCAYIDSLYNYGSVEGRNIVGGISGRAGYTYVSSYLLTCKYAENYAEVVGVNNVGGIFGVAGYASPNISGNSVITTLESAKNGGNIVGEKSVGGIIGSGNQIKIIRAANLASVEGIEFVAGIVGSLISSSTTSLYNTGDISGTLRVGGVFGSNSEGVISSAYSTGKVDGDSLVGLMIGYNYNTTMADYYYLKQGDQEPFGLNNGGGVATPKTEEEMKSQEFAELLGDDFVYDSKMNDGYPVLEWEK
;
A
#
# COMPACT_ATOMS: atom_id res chain seq x y z
N MET A 1 -74.53 6.07 -0.19
CA MET A 1 -74.66 6.86 -1.43
C MET A 1 -73.35 7.57 -1.74
N ARG A 2 -72.66 7.06 -2.79
CA ARG A 2 -71.89 7.79 -3.82
C ARG A 2 -70.59 8.49 -3.38
N CYS A 3 -69.48 8.44 -4.12
CA CYS A 3 -69.04 7.68 -5.29
C CYS A 3 -67.53 7.97 -5.43
N LEU A 4 -66.78 7.04 -5.99
CA LEU A 4 -65.47 7.28 -6.62
C LEU A 4 -65.57 8.37 -7.71
N PRO A 5 -64.41 8.84 -8.22
CA PRO A 5 -64.11 8.46 -9.60
C PRO A 5 -62.67 7.98 -9.82
N LEU A 6 -62.58 6.92 -10.62
CA LEU A 6 -61.47 6.64 -11.53
C LEU A 6 -61.42 7.72 -12.63
N PHE A 7 -60.23 8.05 -13.12
CA PHE A 7 -60.02 8.27 -14.55
C PHE A 7 -58.64 7.76 -15.00
N VAL A 8 -58.65 7.26 -16.23
CA VAL A 8 -57.69 6.41 -16.95
C VAL A 8 -57.11 7.20 -18.14
N SER A 9 -55.99 6.69 -18.69
CA SER A 9 -55.42 6.91 -20.05
C SER A 9 -54.46 8.10 -20.24
N ALA A 10 -53.36 8.04 -21.02
CA ALA A 10 -52.82 7.00 -21.89
C ALA A 10 -51.38 7.36 -22.37
N ILE A 11 -50.54 6.32 -22.53
CA ILE A 11 -49.73 5.91 -23.69
C ILE A 11 -48.90 6.98 -24.46
N PHE A 12 -47.56 6.81 -24.41
CA PHE A 12 -46.60 6.69 -25.53
C PHE A 12 -45.37 5.96 -24.89
N GLY A 13 -44.82 4.85 -25.36
CA GLY A 13 -44.69 4.33 -26.72
C GLY A 13 -43.26 4.54 -27.19
N CYS A 14 -42.29 3.71 -26.76
CA CYS A 14 -41.03 3.56 -27.50
C CYS A 14 -40.48 2.13 -27.35
N SER A 15 -40.48 1.46 -28.49
CA SER A 15 -39.99 0.14 -28.81
C SER A 15 -38.47 0.08 -28.89
N LEU A 16 -37.84 -0.99 -28.40
CA LEU A 16 -36.67 -1.61 -29.05
C LEU A 16 -36.48 -3.03 -28.51
N LEU A 17 -36.88 -4.01 -29.33
CA LEU A 17 -36.42 -5.40 -29.30
C LEU A 17 -35.47 -5.55 -30.49
N GLY A 18 -34.27 -6.10 -30.26
CA GLY A 18 -33.28 -6.30 -31.30
C GLY A 18 -32.03 -7.02 -30.83
N ALA A 19 -32.15 -8.34 -30.72
CA ALA A 19 -31.16 -9.40 -30.99
C ALA A 19 -29.74 -9.40 -30.37
N CYS A 20 -29.43 -10.56 -29.80
CA CYS A 20 -28.10 -11.10 -29.52
C CYS A 20 -27.11 -10.95 -30.68
N SER A 21 -25.85 -10.68 -30.34
CA SER A 21 -24.73 -11.38 -30.97
C SER A 21 -23.52 -11.41 -30.01
N SER A 22 -22.92 -12.59 -29.96
CA SER A 22 -21.70 -12.96 -29.28
C SER A 22 -20.47 -12.28 -29.90
N SER A 23 -19.54 -11.84 -29.06
CA SER A 23 -18.14 -11.72 -29.47
C SER A 23 -17.23 -12.04 -28.28
N THR A 24 -16.72 -13.27 -28.30
CA THR A 24 -15.49 -13.72 -27.66
C THR A 24 -14.31 -12.86 -28.08
N VAL A 25 -13.49 -12.41 -27.14
CA VAL A 25 -12.14 -11.88 -27.39
C VAL A 25 -11.16 -12.85 -26.71
N PRO A 26 -10.19 -13.42 -27.44
CA PRO A 26 -9.30 -14.43 -26.89
C PRO A 26 -8.16 -13.81 -26.10
N ALA A 27 -7.69 -14.59 -25.13
CA ALA A 27 -6.40 -14.46 -24.49
C ALA A 27 -5.26 -14.60 -25.52
N THR A 28 -4.16 -13.91 -25.29
CA THR A 28 -2.87 -14.27 -25.87
C THR A 28 -1.85 -14.37 -24.77
N GLU A 29 -1.22 -15.54 -24.77
CA GLU A 29 -0.27 -16.12 -23.85
C GLU A 29 1.07 -15.38 -23.85
N ASP A 30 1.76 -15.63 -22.74
CA ASP A 30 3.18 -15.38 -22.50
C ASP A 30 4.07 -15.98 -23.59
N ASP A 31 5.20 -15.33 -23.85
CA ASP A 31 6.39 -16.01 -24.32
C ASP A 31 7.59 -15.40 -23.58
N ASP A 32 8.07 -16.18 -22.60
CA ASP A 32 9.44 -16.16 -22.10
C ASP A 32 10.39 -16.36 -23.28
N ASP A 33 11.49 -15.61 -23.34
CA ASP A 33 12.62 -16.08 -24.13
C ASP A 33 13.99 -15.77 -23.51
N GLU A 34 14.74 -16.86 -23.51
CA GLU A 34 15.93 -17.18 -22.78
C GLU A 34 17.17 -16.48 -23.35
N PHE A 35 18.06 -16.11 -22.44
CA PHE A 35 19.37 -15.54 -22.72
C PHE A 35 20.28 -16.61 -23.36
N SER A 36 20.69 -16.44 -24.62
CA SER A 36 21.79 -17.23 -25.19
C SER A 36 22.88 -16.35 -25.82
N SER A 37 24.10 -16.62 -25.37
CA SER A 37 25.35 -16.00 -25.79
C SER A 37 25.84 -16.56 -27.13
N SER A 38 26.41 -15.71 -28.01
CA SER A 38 27.49 -16.17 -28.91
C SER A 38 28.45 -15.05 -29.38
N SER A 39 29.72 -15.33 -29.07
CA SER A 39 30.99 -15.09 -29.78
C SER A 39 31.16 -13.99 -30.86
N LYS A 40 32.10 -13.09 -30.54
CA LYS A 40 33.24 -12.54 -31.32
C LYS A 40 33.37 -12.91 -32.82
N THR A 41 33.60 -11.88 -33.65
CA THR A 41 34.73 -11.83 -34.62
C THR A 41 35.15 -10.38 -34.94
N LYS A 42 36.43 -10.25 -35.31
CA LYS A 42 37.27 -9.04 -35.46
C LYS A 42 37.23 -8.42 -36.87
N ASN A 43 37.83 -7.22 -36.95
CA ASN A 43 38.49 -6.53 -38.09
C ASN A 43 37.57 -5.70 -39.00
N SER A 44 37.92 -4.50 -39.48
CA SER A 44 39.20 -3.81 -39.61
C SER A 44 38.99 -2.30 -39.88
N SER A 45 40.05 -1.54 -39.65
CA SER A 45 40.22 -0.10 -39.90
C SER A 45 40.14 0.31 -41.37
N SER A 46 39.56 1.47 -41.67
CA SER A 46 40.15 2.41 -42.64
C SER A 46 39.63 3.85 -42.41
N SER A 47 40.57 4.79 -42.52
CA SER A 47 40.45 6.22 -42.30
C SER A 47 40.13 6.98 -43.58
N VAL A 48 39.17 7.91 -43.57
CA VAL A 48 39.12 9.05 -44.52
C VAL A 48 38.59 10.29 -43.78
N LYS A 49 39.37 11.38 -43.84
CA LYS A 49 38.97 12.73 -43.44
C LYS A 49 38.12 13.37 -44.54
N GLY A 50 37.03 14.02 -44.17
CA GLY A 50 36.29 14.96 -45.01
C GLY A 50 35.56 15.97 -44.13
N GLU A 51 35.96 17.23 -44.19
CA GLU A 51 35.21 18.36 -43.62
C GLU A 51 34.01 18.71 -44.52
N GLY A 52 32.85 18.91 -43.91
CA GLY A 52 31.63 19.33 -44.61
C GLY A 52 30.50 19.63 -43.62
N SER A 53 30.05 20.88 -43.63
CA SER A 53 29.05 21.50 -42.75
C SER A 53 27.62 20.95 -42.90
N GLY A 54 26.92 20.81 -41.77
CA GLY A 54 25.48 21.09 -41.65
C GLY A 54 24.51 19.92 -41.87
N SER A 55 23.97 19.38 -40.77
CA SER A 55 22.53 19.26 -40.50
C SER A 55 22.32 18.47 -39.20
N GLU A 56 21.55 19.05 -38.29
CA GLU A 56 21.04 18.39 -37.08
C GLU A 56 20.29 17.11 -37.49
N SER A 57 20.88 15.97 -37.14
CA SER A 57 20.18 14.70 -37.08
C SER A 57 20.34 14.20 -35.66
N GLY A 58 19.23 13.82 -35.03
CA GLY A 58 19.16 13.38 -33.64
C GLY A 58 20.12 12.23 -33.40
N GLY A 59 21.30 12.57 -32.86
CA GLY A 59 22.18 11.60 -32.24
C GLY A 59 21.50 11.13 -30.97
N ILE A 60 21.34 9.82 -30.84
CA ILE A 60 21.11 9.18 -29.56
C ILE A 60 22.34 9.54 -28.71
N ASP A 61 22.16 10.31 -27.63
CA ASP A 61 23.21 10.64 -26.64
C ASP A 61 23.69 9.32 -26.02
N ASN A 62 24.64 8.66 -26.68
CA ASN A 62 25.16 7.35 -26.28
C ASN A 62 26.23 7.42 -25.17
N GLU A 63 26.35 8.53 -24.44
CA GLU A 63 27.41 8.74 -23.43
C GLU A 63 26.92 9.43 -22.14
N CYS A 64 25.77 9.03 -21.60
CA CYS A 64 25.30 9.57 -20.32
C CYS A 64 24.98 8.53 -19.25
N VAL A 65 25.72 7.43 -19.26
CA VAL A 65 25.74 6.48 -18.14
C VAL A 65 27.07 6.70 -17.41
N GLY A 66 27.02 6.87 -16.10
CA GLY A 66 28.18 7.19 -15.27
C GLY A 66 28.45 6.11 -14.23
N GLU A 67 29.66 6.11 -13.68
CA GLU A 67 29.95 5.36 -12.46
C GLU A 67 29.45 6.15 -11.24
N THR A 68 29.20 5.44 -10.12
CA THR A 68 28.83 6.04 -8.84
C THR A 68 29.77 7.18 -8.47
N GLY A 69 29.20 8.36 -8.22
CA GLY A 69 29.96 9.56 -7.85
C GLY A 69 30.59 9.47 -6.47
N ASN A 70 31.51 10.40 -6.17
CA ASN A 70 32.00 10.58 -4.81
C ASN A 70 30.86 10.94 -3.85
N PRO A 71 31.01 10.66 -2.54
CA PRO A 71 30.08 11.14 -1.52
C PRO A 71 29.87 12.65 -1.60
N TRP A 72 28.64 13.08 -1.38
CA TRP A 72 28.25 14.49 -1.47
C TRP A 72 29.07 15.37 -0.52
N ASP A 73 29.57 16.49 -1.04
CA ASP A 73 30.28 17.49 -0.24
C ASP A 73 29.37 18.60 0.33
N GLY A 74 28.05 18.47 0.13
CA GLY A 74 27.05 19.46 0.53
C GLY A 74 26.85 20.59 -0.49
N THR A 75 27.53 20.58 -1.63
CA THR A 75 27.40 21.62 -2.66
C THR A 75 26.30 21.32 -3.68
N THR A 76 26.07 22.24 -4.61
CA THR A 76 25.03 22.11 -5.64
C THR A 76 25.65 22.34 -7.01
N ALA A 77 25.37 21.44 -7.94
CA ALA A 77 25.85 21.56 -9.31
C ALA A 77 25.15 22.74 -10.02
N LYS A 78 25.77 23.22 -11.11
CA LYS A 78 25.17 24.30 -11.93
C LYS A 78 24.27 23.79 -13.06
N LYS A 79 24.41 22.51 -13.42
CA LYS A 79 23.69 21.86 -14.51
C LYS A 79 23.69 20.34 -14.30
N PHE A 80 22.73 19.67 -14.93
CA PHE A 80 22.71 18.22 -15.07
C PHE A 80 23.85 17.71 -15.98
N ALA A 81 24.13 16.41 -15.94
CA ALA A 81 25.23 15.83 -16.70
C ALA A 81 25.05 16.02 -18.21
N CYS A 82 23.85 15.71 -18.70
CA CYS A 82 23.44 15.90 -20.09
C CYS A 82 21.90 15.84 -20.21
N GLY A 83 21.42 15.81 -21.45
CA GLY A 83 20.01 15.68 -21.78
C GLY A 83 19.27 17.02 -21.88
N THR A 84 18.06 16.98 -22.43
CA THR A 84 17.23 18.16 -22.71
C THR A 84 15.93 18.20 -21.88
N GLY A 85 15.76 17.24 -20.96
CA GLY A 85 14.58 17.10 -20.11
C GLY A 85 13.35 16.62 -20.86
N THR A 86 13.50 16.04 -22.06
CA THR A 86 12.43 15.42 -22.81
C THR A 86 12.34 13.92 -22.49
N LYS A 87 11.22 13.26 -22.82
CA LYS A 87 11.07 11.82 -22.56
C LYS A 87 12.14 10.96 -23.23
N LEU A 88 12.62 11.35 -24.43
CA LEU A 88 13.66 10.63 -25.18
C LEU A 88 15.09 11.07 -24.80
N SER A 89 15.23 12.21 -24.15
CA SER A 89 16.51 12.78 -23.70
C SER A 89 16.29 13.42 -22.32
N PRO A 90 16.12 12.59 -21.27
CA PRO A 90 15.90 13.06 -19.91
C PRO A 90 17.16 13.77 -19.39
N TYR A 91 17.00 14.67 -18.43
CA TYR A 91 18.14 15.21 -17.70
C TYR A 91 18.79 14.11 -16.87
N MET A 92 20.07 13.82 -17.13
CA MET A 92 20.80 12.76 -16.43
C MET A 92 21.45 13.28 -15.14
N ILE A 93 21.24 12.53 -14.06
CA ILE A 93 21.79 12.78 -12.73
C ILE A 93 22.76 11.64 -12.40
N LEU A 94 24.05 11.97 -12.30
CA LEU A 94 25.15 11.03 -12.02
C LEU A 94 25.79 11.26 -10.65
N THR A 95 25.47 12.38 -9.99
CA THR A 95 26.16 12.84 -8.77
C THR A 95 25.18 13.46 -7.78
N ALA A 96 25.56 13.47 -6.51
CA ALA A 96 24.76 14.07 -5.45
C ALA A 96 24.54 15.58 -5.62
N GLU A 97 25.55 16.30 -6.14
CA GLU A 97 25.44 17.74 -6.38
C GLU A 97 24.40 18.05 -7.48
N GLN A 98 24.22 17.15 -8.44
CA GLN A 98 23.19 17.26 -9.49
C GLN A 98 21.79 16.91 -8.96
N LEU A 99 21.69 15.94 -8.04
CA LEU A 99 20.43 15.67 -7.35
C LEU A 99 20.03 16.86 -6.44
N ALA A 100 21.00 17.44 -5.74
CA ALA A 100 20.83 18.66 -4.97
C ALA A 100 20.43 19.85 -5.87
N HIS A 101 20.94 19.91 -7.12
CA HIS A 101 20.53 20.91 -8.09
C HIS A 101 19.03 20.80 -8.43
N LEU A 102 18.51 19.58 -8.59
CA LEU A 102 17.07 19.36 -8.77
C LEU A 102 16.27 19.85 -7.55
N SER A 103 16.73 19.53 -6.33
CA SER A 103 16.11 20.02 -5.09
C SER A 103 16.04 21.55 -5.07
N PHE A 104 17.15 22.21 -5.41
CA PHE A 104 17.25 23.67 -5.44
C PHE A 104 16.27 24.32 -6.44
N ILE A 105 16.26 23.89 -7.71
CA ILE A 105 15.41 24.51 -8.74
C ILE A 105 13.92 24.31 -8.43
N VAL A 106 13.54 23.15 -7.88
CA VAL A 106 12.16 22.89 -7.45
C VAL A 106 11.79 23.75 -6.25
N GLY A 107 12.65 23.82 -5.23
CA GLY A 107 12.44 24.63 -4.04
C GLY A 107 12.34 26.14 -4.34
N ALA A 108 13.07 26.62 -5.34
CA ALA A 108 13.05 28.01 -5.81
C ALA A 108 11.80 28.38 -6.62
N LYS A 109 10.91 27.42 -6.92
CA LYS A 109 9.74 27.60 -7.79
C LYS A 109 10.10 28.03 -9.22
N ASP A 110 11.28 27.64 -9.68
CA ASP A 110 11.65 27.77 -11.08
C ASP A 110 10.76 26.83 -11.90
N LYS A 111 9.92 27.33 -12.80
CA LYS A 111 8.98 26.48 -13.53
C LYS A 111 9.60 25.69 -14.67
N ASP A 112 10.89 25.87 -14.95
CA ASP A 112 11.54 25.24 -16.09
C ASP A 112 11.66 23.71 -15.94
N TYR A 113 11.51 23.16 -14.73
CA TYR A 113 11.42 21.71 -14.49
C TYR A 113 10.04 21.10 -14.78
N ASP A 114 8.98 21.92 -14.93
CA ASP A 114 7.61 21.43 -15.01
C ASP A 114 7.41 20.51 -16.22
N GLY A 115 6.87 19.31 -15.96
CA GLY A 115 6.69 18.27 -16.98
C GLY A 115 7.98 17.70 -17.60
N LYS A 116 9.17 18.11 -17.14
CA LYS A 116 10.46 17.57 -17.62
C LYS A 116 10.72 16.17 -17.10
N TYR A 117 11.66 15.49 -17.75
CA TYR A 117 12.08 14.13 -17.41
C TYR A 117 13.49 14.15 -16.84
N PHE A 118 13.68 13.48 -15.71
CA PHE A 118 14.92 13.32 -14.98
C PHE A 118 15.18 11.83 -14.82
N LYS A 119 16.44 11.43 -14.98
CA LYS A 119 16.83 10.03 -14.83
C LYS A 119 18.15 9.91 -14.06
N LEU A 120 18.21 8.99 -13.09
CA LEU A 120 19.49 8.60 -12.48
C LEU A 120 20.28 7.75 -13.48
N GLY A 121 21.57 8.05 -13.64
CA GLY A 121 22.48 7.23 -14.47
C GLY A 121 23.65 6.65 -13.68
N ALA A 122 23.59 6.74 -12.35
CA ALA A 122 24.52 6.19 -11.37
C ALA A 122 23.85 6.18 -9.99
N ASP A 123 24.38 5.39 -9.05
CA ASP A 123 23.97 5.47 -7.64
C ASP A 123 24.44 6.79 -7.02
N ILE A 124 23.66 7.32 -6.07
CA ILE A 124 23.89 8.62 -5.45
C ILE A 124 24.19 8.45 -3.97
N ILE A 125 25.36 8.93 -3.54
CA ILE A 125 25.80 8.85 -2.14
C ILE A 125 25.71 10.24 -1.50
N LEU A 126 24.74 10.46 -0.61
CA LEU A 126 24.54 11.73 0.10
C LEU A 126 25.41 11.88 1.36
N ASN A 127 25.75 10.76 2.01
CA ASN A 127 26.73 10.69 3.10
C ASN A 127 27.44 9.34 3.02
N GLU A 128 28.73 9.32 3.37
CA GLU A 128 29.53 8.09 3.35
C GLU A 128 29.42 7.29 4.65
N GLY A 129 29.76 6.00 4.55
CA GLY A 129 29.76 5.07 5.68
C GLY A 129 28.35 4.68 6.15
N ASP A 130 28.29 3.94 7.25
CA ASP A 130 27.04 3.43 7.81
C ASP A 130 26.32 4.57 8.56
N VAL A 131 25.20 5.04 8.02
CA VAL A 131 24.31 6.00 8.68
C VAL A 131 23.45 5.29 9.71
N ILE A 132 22.91 4.12 9.34
CA ILE A 132 22.09 3.27 10.19
C ILE A 132 22.71 1.88 10.35
N ASP A 133 22.39 1.19 11.45
CA ASP A 133 22.71 -0.23 11.61
C ASP A 133 21.65 -1.15 10.98
N GLU A 134 21.85 -2.46 11.10
CA GLU A 134 20.93 -3.50 10.60
C GLU A 134 19.53 -3.46 11.22
N ASN A 135 19.36 -2.80 12.37
CA ASN A 135 18.09 -2.61 13.05
C ASN A 135 17.47 -1.23 12.75
N GLY A 136 18.10 -0.43 11.88
CA GLY A 136 17.63 0.89 11.50
C GLY A 136 17.96 2.00 12.51
N ALA A 137 18.80 1.76 13.51
CA ALA A 137 19.20 2.80 14.47
C ALA A 137 20.30 3.70 13.87
N LEU A 138 20.22 5.02 14.11
CA LEU A 138 21.25 5.97 13.69
C LEU A 138 22.57 5.70 14.43
N VAL A 139 23.62 5.34 13.69
CA VAL A 139 24.96 5.04 14.25
C VAL A 139 26.02 6.06 13.85
N ALA A 140 25.82 6.80 12.75
CA ALA A 140 26.73 7.85 12.34
C ALA A 140 26.72 9.06 13.29
N ASP A 141 27.87 9.75 13.37
CA ASP A 141 28.00 11.03 14.06
C ASP A 141 27.20 12.12 13.32
N SER A 142 25.96 12.35 13.76
CA SER A 142 25.03 13.30 13.15
C SER A 142 25.56 14.73 13.00
N THR A 143 26.62 15.11 13.72
CA THR A 143 27.25 16.43 13.59
C THR A 143 28.13 16.56 12.35
N LYS A 144 28.49 15.43 11.72
CA LYS A 144 29.31 15.35 10.51
C LYS A 144 28.51 15.06 9.24
N LEU A 145 27.25 14.66 9.39
CA LEU A 145 26.38 14.34 8.24
C LEU A 145 25.88 15.61 7.55
N HIS A 146 25.95 15.62 6.23
CA HIS A 146 25.27 16.59 5.38
C HIS A 146 23.75 16.38 5.46
N LYS A 147 23.01 17.44 5.78
CA LYS A 147 21.55 17.41 5.88
C LYS A 147 20.93 17.53 4.49
N TRP A 148 20.07 16.58 4.15
CA TRP A 148 19.31 16.63 2.91
C TRP A 148 18.19 17.67 2.97
N THR A 149 18.03 18.42 1.88
CA THR A 149 16.85 19.29 1.67
C THR A 149 15.93 18.60 0.66
N PRO A 150 14.68 18.27 1.02
CA PRO A 150 13.77 17.54 0.14
C PRO A 150 13.51 18.23 -1.20
N ILE A 151 13.33 17.44 -2.27
CA ILE A 151 12.86 17.94 -3.56
C ILE A 151 11.38 18.31 -3.41
N GLY A 152 11.09 19.61 -3.55
CA GLY A 152 9.77 20.16 -3.22
C GLY A 152 9.57 20.35 -1.72
N ASN A 153 8.64 21.23 -1.36
CA ASN A 153 8.36 21.63 0.01
C ASN A 153 6.86 21.85 0.23
N SER A 154 6.47 22.34 1.41
CA SER A 154 5.05 22.57 1.76
C SER A 154 4.33 23.53 0.81
N ASN A 155 5.06 24.39 0.09
CA ASN A 155 4.51 25.41 -0.81
C ASN A 155 4.67 25.07 -2.30
N VAL A 156 5.62 24.22 -2.66
CA VAL A 156 5.98 23.91 -4.06
C VAL A 156 6.13 22.40 -4.22
N ALA A 157 5.36 21.83 -5.14
CA ALA A 157 5.45 20.41 -5.49
C ALA A 157 6.38 20.19 -6.68
N PHE A 158 7.11 19.08 -6.68
CA PHE A 158 7.72 18.54 -7.90
C PHE A 158 6.62 18.10 -8.88
N THR A 159 6.73 18.50 -10.14
CA THR A 159 5.72 18.26 -11.20
C THR A 159 6.35 17.64 -12.46
N GLY A 160 7.61 17.23 -12.38
CA GLY A 160 8.30 16.51 -13.44
C GLY A 160 8.10 15.00 -13.35
N ASN A 161 8.97 14.27 -14.04
CA ASN A 161 9.03 12.81 -14.06
C ASN A 161 10.44 12.40 -13.64
N PHE A 162 10.56 11.67 -12.54
CA PHE A 162 11.82 11.18 -12.00
C PHE A 162 11.87 9.66 -12.12
N ASP A 163 12.82 9.16 -12.89
CA ASP A 163 13.09 7.74 -13.10
C ASP A 163 14.45 7.38 -12.51
N GLY A 164 14.49 6.50 -11.54
CA GLY A 164 15.73 6.05 -10.95
C GLY A 164 16.52 5.04 -11.77
N ASP A 165 15.92 4.47 -12.82
CA ASP A 165 16.55 3.45 -13.68
C ASP A 165 17.15 2.23 -12.92
N GLY A 166 16.66 1.96 -11.70
CA GLY A 166 17.14 0.90 -10.82
C GLY A 166 18.28 1.30 -9.88
N HIS A 167 18.77 2.54 -9.94
CA HIS A 167 19.84 3.05 -9.08
C HIS A 167 19.39 3.34 -7.65
N SER A 168 20.36 3.44 -6.74
CA SER A 168 20.11 3.78 -5.34
C SER A 168 20.42 5.24 -5.00
N VAL A 169 19.76 5.75 -3.96
CA VAL A 169 20.13 6.96 -3.22
C VAL A 169 20.41 6.56 -1.78
N SER A 170 21.66 6.72 -1.35
CA SER A 170 22.14 6.27 -0.03
C SER A 170 22.65 7.40 0.84
N GLY A 171 22.72 7.17 2.15
CA GLY A 171 23.26 8.13 3.10
C GLY A 171 22.37 9.36 3.32
N MET A 172 21.08 9.32 2.98
CA MET A 172 20.19 10.45 3.19
C MET A 172 20.00 10.69 4.69
N PHE A 173 20.28 11.92 5.14
CA PHE A 173 20.09 12.31 6.54
C PHE A 173 19.14 13.51 6.64
N ILE A 174 17.97 13.28 7.24
CA ILE A 174 17.01 14.33 7.61
C ILE A 174 16.83 14.27 9.12
N ASN A 175 16.98 15.42 9.78
CA ASN A 175 16.69 15.55 11.22
C ASN A 175 16.07 16.93 11.49
N THR A 176 14.74 16.95 11.55
CA THR A 176 13.92 18.15 11.67
C THR A 176 12.58 17.83 12.35
N THR A 177 11.88 18.87 12.80
CA THR A 177 10.48 18.78 13.24
C THR A 177 9.52 19.40 12.22
N SER A 178 10.03 19.86 11.07
CA SER A 178 9.23 20.42 9.97
C SER A 178 8.38 19.35 9.28
N THR A 179 7.45 19.79 8.44
CA THR A 179 6.61 18.90 7.62
C THR A 179 7.21 18.63 6.24
N HIS A 180 6.68 17.64 5.52
CA HIS A 180 7.02 17.29 4.12
C HIS A 180 8.47 16.80 3.99
N ASN A 181 8.75 15.63 4.54
CA ASN A 181 10.10 15.07 4.62
C ASN A 181 10.23 13.77 3.80
N GLY A 182 11.40 13.60 3.22
CA GLY A 182 11.81 12.47 2.39
C GLY A 182 12.79 12.93 1.31
N LEU A 183 13.14 12.04 0.38
CA LEU A 183 13.89 12.43 -0.81
C LEU A 183 13.13 13.54 -1.55
N PHE A 184 11.82 13.37 -1.68
CA PHE A 184 10.86 14.37 -2.10
C PHE A 184 10.02 14.85 -0.90
N GLY A 185 9.88 16.15 -0.71
CA GLY A 185 9.00 16.68 0.32
C GLY A 185 7.54 16.67 -0.14
N ASN A 186 7.33 17.07 -1.40
CA ASN A 186 6.01 17.23 -2.00
C ASN A 186 6.10 16.98 -3.51
N SER A 187 5.28 16.08 -4.04
CA SER A 187 5.28 15.75 -5.47
C SER A 187 3.87 15.58 -6.01
N SER A 188 3.57 16.24 -7.13
CA SER A 188 2.43 15.95 -8.00
C SER A 188 2.85 15.31 -9.33
N GLY A 189 4.15 15.03 -9.50
CA GLY A 189 4.73 14.39 -10.67
C GLY A 189 4.77 12.87 -10.58
N THR A 190 5.62 12.27 -11.40
CA THR A 190 5.90 10.82 -11.42
C THR A 190 7.23 10.55 -10.73
N ILE A 191 7.27 9.57 -9.82
CA ILE A 191 8.47 9.11 -9.11
C ILE A 191 8.55 7.58 -9.27
N GLN A 192 9.63 7.05 -9.83
CA GLN A 192 9.71 5.60 -10.06
C GLN A 192 11.12 5.01 -10.11
N ASN A 193 11.23 3.69 -9.90
CA ASN A 193 12.40 2.84 -10.21
C ASN A 193 13.70 3.17 -9.46
N PHE A 194 13.68 3.37 -8.13
CA PHE A 194 14.92 3.48 -7.34
C PHE A 194 14.77 2.90 -5.94
N ILE A 195 15.92 2.76 -5.30
CA ILE A 195 16.05 2.29 -3.91
C ILE A 195 16.55 3.46 -3.06
N VAL A 196 15.97 3.66 -1.87
CA VAL A 196 16.58 4.51 -0.83
C VAL A 196 17.11 3.60 0.28
N GLU A 197 18.39 3.68 0.58
CA GLU A 197 19.08 2.77 1.51
C GLU A 197 20.03 3.49 2.45
N ASN A 198 20.45 2.82 3.53
CA ASN A 198 21.42 3.36 4.49
C ASN A 198 21.14 4.83 4.87
N SER A 199 19.90 5.11 5.27
CA SER A 199 19.38 6.47 5.38
C SER A 199 18.54 6.63 6.63
N TRP A 200 18.53 7.83 7.20
CA TRP A 200 17.79 8.18 8.40
C TRP A 200 16.93 9.41 8.17
N VAL A 201 15.62 9.25 8.41
CA VAL A 201 14.64 10.32 8.28
C VAL A 201 13.93 10.55 9.60
N GLN A 202 14.25 11.65 10.26
CA GLN A 202 13.50 12.18 11.39
C GLN A 202 12.79 13.49 11.00
N GLY A 203 11.46 13.47 11.02
CA GLY A 203 10.61 14.57 10.57
C GLY A 203 9.42 14.87 11.49
N GLY A 204 8.64 15.88 11.12
CA GLY A 204 7.30 16.18 11.67
C GLY A 204 6.19 15.48 10.89
N ASN A 205 5.12 16.21 10.52
CA ASN A 205 4.02 15.65 9.72
C ASN A 205 4.44 15.36 8.27
N TYR A 206 3.81 14.37 7.64
CA TYR A 206 4.07 14.00 6.23
C TYR A 206 5.54 13.60 6.05
N THR A 207 5.94 12.56 6.77
CA THR A 207 7.32 12.08 6.82
C THR A 207 7.40 10.70 6.21
N ALA A 208 8.27 10.54 5.22
CA ALA A 208 8.61 9.27 4.60
C ALA A 208 10.04 9.26 4.09
N ALA A 209 10.55 8.10 3.67
CA ALA A 209 11.84 8.04 3.00
C ALA A 209 11.75 8.56 1.56
N ILE A 210 10.70 8.17 0.83
CA ILE A 210 10.57 8.52 -0.60
C ILE A 210 9.88 9.87 -0.78
N VAL A 211 8.62 10.02 -0.34
CA VAL A 211 7.85 11.25 -0.54
C VAL A 211 6.97 11.64 0.65
N GLY A 212 7.16 12.84 1.20
CA GLY A 212 6.34 13.32 2.31
C GLY A 212 4.84 13.41 1.95
N ALA A 213 4.51 14.16 0.90
CA ALA A 213 3.15 14.26 0.36
C ALA A 213 3.12 14.02 -1.15
N VAL A 214 2.22 13.13 -1.59
CA VAL A 214 2.06 12.76 -3.00
C VAL A 214 0.65 13.10 -3.52
N SER A 215 0.60 13.83 -4.63
CA SER A 215 -0.59 14.11 -5.44
C SER A 215 -0.50 13.53 -6.86
N GLY A 216 0.61 12.86 -7.19
CA GLY A 216 0.90 12.24 -8.48
C GLY A 216 1.00 10.72 -8.38
N SER A 217 2.08 10.15 -8.92
CA SER A 217 2.33 8.70 -8.91
C SER A 217 3.69 8.33 -8.31
N VAL A 218 3.70 7.22 -7.58
CA VAL A 218 4.90 6.54 -7.07
C VAL A 218 4.85 5.07 -7.47
N SER A 219 5.90 4.54 -8.08
CA SER A 219 5.93 3.12 -8.42
C SER A 219 7.31 2.51 -8.49
N LYS A 220 7.45 1.21 -8.18
CA LYS A 220 8.73 0.48 -8.29
C LYS A 220 9.84 1.14 -7.46
N VAL A 221 9.49 1.57 -6.25
CA VAL A 221 10.46 2.10 -5.30
C VAL A 221 10.59 1.19 -4.09
N GLU A 222 11.79 1.12 -3.54
CA GLU A 222 12.06 0.35 -2.31
C GLU A 222 12.69 1.26 -1.25
N ASN A 223 12.20 1.13 0.00
CA ASN A 223 12.73 1.84 1.15
C ASN A 223 13.47 0.88 2.09
N TYR A 224 14.77 1.09 2.31
CA TYR A 224 15.59 0.47 3.36
C TYR A 224 16.05 1.52 4.40
N ALA A 225 15.50 2.73 4.36
CA ALA A 225 15.78 3.79 5.33
C ALA A 225 14.91 3.68 6.58
N SER A 226 15.46 4.08 7.72
CA SER A 226 14.70 4.24 8.96
C SER A 226 13.92 5.56 8.94
N VAL A 227 12.62 5.48 9.20
CA VAL A 227 11.70 6.62 9.21
C VAL A 227 11.10 6.78 10.60
N THR A 228 11.38 7.92 11.24
CA THR A 228 10.85 8.23 12.57
C THR A 228 10.22 9.63 12.63
N SER A 229 9.11 9.76 13.37
CA SER A 229 8.46 11.04 13.63
C SER A 229 7.72 10.99 14.97
N THR A 230 7.67 12.13 15.66
CA THR A 230 6.83 12.29 16.87
C THR A 230 5.43 12.79 16.54
N SER A 231 5.08 12.88 15.25
CA SER A 231 3.86 13.50 14.74
C SER A 231 3.09 12.53 13.83
N ASP A 232 2.21 13.07 12.98
CA ASP A 232 1.21 12.28 12.25
C ASP A 232 1.59 12.06 10.78
N TYR A 233 0.93 11.10 10.12
CA TYR A 233 1.10 10.81 8.69
C TYR A 233 2.52 10.36 8.34
N VAL A 234 2.89 9.19 8.83
CA VAL A 234 4.23 8.62 8.70
C VAL A 234 4.16 7.33 7.89
N GLY A 235 4.97 7.23 6.84
CA GLY A 235 5.07 6.01 6.04
C GLY A 235 6.47 5.75 5.52
N GLY A 236 6.82 4.50 5.23
CA GLY A 236 8.13 4.20 4.62
C GLY A 236 8.29 4.84 3.24
N ILE A 237 7.23 4.79 2.42
CA ILE A 237 7.25 5.30 1.04
C ILE A 237 6.54 6.66 0.95
N ALA A 238 5.34 6.80 1.52
CA ALA A 238 4.60 8.06 1.47
C ALA A 238 3.99 8.47 2.82
N GLY A 239 4.10 9.73 3.19
CA GLY A 239 3.40 10.23 4.39
C GLY A 239 1.90 10.39 4.13
N LEU A 240 1.54 11.15 3.09
CA LEU A 240 0.15 11.49 2.75
C LEU A 240 -0.13 11.38 1.24
N ALA A 241 -1.20 10.68 0.89
CA ALA A 241 -1.89 10.84 -0.39
C ALA A 241 -2.74 12.13 -0.36
N LYS A 242 -2.24 13.20 -0.97
CA LYS A 242 -2.91 14.49 -1.05
C LYS A 242 -3.75 14.55 -2.32
N CYS A 243 -5.04 14.30 -2.20
CA CYS A 243 -5.95 14.35 -3.34
C CYS A 243 -6.56 15.73 -3.56
N ALA A 244 -6.91 15.96 -4.81
CA ALA A 244 -7.78 17.04 -5.25
C ALA A 244 -9.00 16.42 -5.97
N PRO A 245 -10.14 17.13 -6.04
CA PRO A 245 -11.28 16.65 -6.82
C PRO A 245 -10.82 16.26 -8.25
N SER A 246 -11.25 15.07 -8.70
CA SER A 246 -10.92 14.53 -10.03
C SER A 246 -9.46 14.13 -10.28
N LYS A 247 -8.62 14.02 -9.25
CA LYS A 247 -7.27 13.44 -9.37
C LYS A 247 -7.09 12.24 -8.45
N THR A 248 -6.72 11.11 -9.04
CA THR A 248 -6.36 9.88 -8.32
C THR A 248 -4.85 9.87 -8.08
N VAL A 249 -4.45 9.58 -6.85
CA VAL A 249 -3.05 9.30 -6.49
C VAL A 249 -2.76 7.83 -6.76
N TYR A 250 -1.63 7.49 -7.37
CA TYR A 250 -1.26 6.09 -7.64
C TYR A 250 -0.01 5.71 -6.85
N VAL A 251 -0.08 4.63 -6.07
CA VAL A 251 1.10 4.06 -5.39
C VAL A 251 1.13 2.56 -5.67
N LYS A 252 2.16 2.11 -6.39
CA LYS A 252 2.17 0.75 -6.95
C LYS A 252 3.50 0.02 -6.86
N ASN A 253 3.50 -1.31 -6.81
CA ASN A 253 4.69 -2.16 -6.99
C ASN A 253 5.87 -1.70 -6.13
N SER A 254 5.64 -1.36 -4.87
CA SER A 254 6.64 -0.70 -4.04
C SER A 254 6.73 -1.39 -2.68
N LYS A 255 7.93 -1.37 -2.10
CA LYS A 255 8.25 -2.14 -0.89
C LYS A 255 8.85 -1.27 0.19
N ASN A 256 8.45 -1.53 1.43
CA ASN A 256 9.12 -1.00 2.60
C ASN A 256 9.86 -2.13 3.33
N HIS A 257 11.16 -1.95 3.55
CA HIS A 257 12.01 -2.80 4.38
C HIS A 257 12.50 -2.08 5.64
N GLY A 258 12.58 -0.75 5.60
CA GLY A 258 13.00 0.06 6.73
C GLY A 258 11.95 0.17 7.83
N GLU A 259 12.40 0.33 9.08
CA GLU A 259 11.53 0.57 10.22
C GLU A 259 10.76 1.90 10.08
N VAL A 260 9.49 1.89 10.49
CA VAL A 260 8.63 3.08 10.52
C VAL A 260 8.06 3.32 11.91
N LYS A 261 8.42 4.46 12.52
CA LYS A 261 7.95 4.89 13.84
C LYS A 261 7.23 6.23 13.77
N GLY A 262 6.00 6.30 14.26
CA GLY A 262 5.20 7.52 14.24
C GLY A 262 4.30 7.69 15.47
N ARG A 263 3.46 8.73 15.49
CA ARG A 263 2.43 8.89 16.53
C ARG A 263 1.07 8.42 16.04
N ASP A 264 0.46 9.13 15.11
CA ASP A 264 -0.87 8.83 14.60
C ASP A 264 -0.87 8.67 13.06
N GLU A 265 -1.71 7.79 12.53
CA GLU A 265 -1.77 7.49 11.09
C GLU A 265 -0.41 7.06 10.55
N VAL A 266 0.06 5.92 11.06
CA VAL A 266 1.35 5.32 10.75
C VAL A 266 1.11 4.10 9.88
N GLY A 267 1.78 4.04 8.73
CA GLY A 267 1.76 2.86 7.87
C GLY A 267 3.16 2.39 7.51
N GLY A 268 3.39 1.09 7.36
CA GLY A 268 4.68 0.62 6.86
C GLY A 268 5.00 1.18 5.47
N VAL A 269 3.98 1.34 4.61
CA VAL A 269 4.16 1.95 3.28
C VAL A 269 3.63 3.38 3.22
N MET A 270 2.39 3.62 3.65
CA MET A 270 1.74 4.93 3.58
C MET A 270 1.17 5.37 4.94
N GLY A 271 1.41 6.59 5.40
CA GLY A 271 0.73 7.08 6.62
C GLY A 271 -0.80 7.18 6.42
N ASN A 272 -1.20 7.89 5.37
CA ASN A 272 -2.59 8.04 4.98
C ASN A 272 -2.76 7.92 3.46
N SER A 273 -3.64 7.02 3.05
CA SER A 273 -3.92 6.66 1.67
C SER A 273 -5.33 7.04 1.20
N HIS A 274 -6.07 7.90 1.93
CA HIS A 274 -7.50 8.23 1.82
C HIS A 274 -8.17 8.12 0.43
N CYS A 275 -7.48 8.40 -0.66
CA CYS A 275 -8.02 8.50 -2.01
C CYS A 275 -7.01 8.00 -3.07
N ALA A 276 -6.08 7.15 -2.63
CA ALA A 276 -5.11 6.51 -3.50
C ALA A 276 -5.71 5.27 -4.18
N TYR A 277 -5.24 4.99 -5.39
CA TYR A 277 -5.27 3.67 -5.98
C TYR A 277 -3.97 2.96 -5.59
N ILE A 278 -4.11 1.91 -4.79
CA ILE A 278 -3.02 1.07 -4.27
C ILE A 278 -3.01 -0.27 -5.00
N ASP A 279 -1.82 -0.73 -5.38
CA ASP A 279 -1.63 -1.94 -6.17
C ASP A 279 -0.26 -2.57 -5.88
N SER A 280 -0.21 -3.79 -5.37
CA SER A 280 1.05 -4.52 -5.15
C SER A 280 2.01 -3.77 -4.20
N LEU A 281 1.58 -3.58 -2.95
CA LEU A 281 2.40 -2.95 -1.90
C LEU A 281 2.78 -3.97 -0.84
N TYR A 282 4.04 -3.90 -0.42
CA TYR A 282 4.63 -4.87 0.49
C TYR A 282 5.33 -4.18 1.65
N ASN A 283 5.11 -4.68 2.86
CA ASN A 283 5.82 -4.23 4.04
C ASN A 283 6.59 -5.39 4.70
N TYR A 284 7.89 -5.19 4.90
CA TYR A 284 8.84 -6.06 5.58
C TYR A 284 9.50 -5.37 6.78
N GLY A 285 9.39 -4.04 6.91
CA GLY A 285 9.91 -3.27 8.04
C GLY A 285 8.89 -3.15 9.18
N SER A 286 9.37 -3.18 10.42
CA SER A 286 8.53 -3.01 11.62
C SER A 286 7.78 -1.68 11.60
N VAL A 287 6.56 -1.68 12.11
CA VAL A 287 5.71 -0.50 12.20
C VAL A 287 5.28 -0.27 13.64
N GLU A 288 5.65 0.88 14.20
CA GLU A 288 5.26 1.27 15.55
C GLU A 288 4.55 2.63 15.52
N GLY A 289 3.36 2.67 16.11
CA GLY A 289 2.60 3.90 16.29
C GLY A 289 1.79 3.90 17.57
N ARG A 290 0.96 4.93 17.74
CA ARG A 290 0.00 5.01 18.85
C ARG A 290 -1.42 4.77 18.37
N ASN A 291 -1.93 5.59 17.45
CA ASN A 291 -3.30 5.47 16.96
C ASN A 291 -3.31 5.31 15.44
N ILE A 292 -4.17 4.43 14.93
CA ILE A 292 -4.39 4.22 13.50
C ILE A 292 -3.09 3.75 12.85
N VAL A 293 -2.75 2.49 13.11
CA VAL A 293 -1.48 1.89 12.70
C VAL A 293 -1.77 0.73 11.74
N GLY A 294 -1.14 0.74 10.57
CA GLY A 294 -1.30 -0.30 9.55
C GLY A 294 0.04 -0.82 9.04
N GLY A 295 0.15 -2.10 8.69
CA GLY A 295 1.36 -2.59 8.01
C GLY A 295 1.53 -1.99 6.61
N ILE A 296 0.44 -1.73 5.88
CA ILE A 296 0.48 -1.03 4.58
C ILE A 296 0.11 0.45 4.73
N SER A 297 -1.05 0.75 5.30
CA SER A 297 -1.48 2.13 5.52
C SER A 297 -2.13 2.35 6.87
N GLY A 298 -1.80 3.42 7.57
CA GLY A 298 -2.51 3.78 8.80
C GLY A 298 -3.99 3.99 8.52
N ARG A 299 -4.31 4.95 7.64
CA ARG A 299 -5.69 5.27 7.25
C ARG A 299 -5.95 5.03 5.76
N ALA A 300 -6.97 4.22 5.48
CA ALA A 300 -7.44 3.89 4.14
C ALA A 300 -8.91 4.30 3.93
N GLY A 301 -9.14 5.57 3.58
CA GLY A 301 -10.46 6.11 3.25
C GLY A 301 -11.12 6.86 4.41
N TYR A 302 -11.44 8.14 4.17
CA TYR A 302 -12.11 9.04 5.10
C TYR A 302 -12.75 10.19 4.32
N THR A 303 -14.04 10.14 4.00
CA THR A 303 -14.60 11.13 3.07
C THR A 303 -15.67 12.03 3.70
N TYR A 304 -15.63 13.30 3.30
CA TYR A 304 -16.70 14.29 3.53
C TYR A 304 -17.67 14.40 2.35
N VAL A 305 -17.36 13.77 1.21
CA VAL A 305 -18.14 13.81 -0.03
C VAL A 305 -18.20 12.42 -0.69
N SER A 306 -19.26 12.12 -1.44
CA SER A 306 -19.49 10.76 -1.97
C SER A 306 -18.50 10.29 -3.07
N SER A 307 -17.48 11.07 -3.45
CA SER A 307 -16.66 10.83 -4.65
C SER A 307 -15.23 10.34 -4.41
N TYR A 308 -14.75 10.27 -3.16
CA TYR A 308 -13.40 9.77 -2.87
C TYR A 308 -13.48 8.30 -2.46
N LEU A 309 -13.26 7.43 -3.43
CA LEU A 309 -13.21 5.98 -3.24
C LEU A 309 -11.76 5.53 -3.27
N LEU A 310 -11.39 4.69 -2.30
CA LEU A 310 -10.09 4.02 -2.25
C LEU A 310 -10.24 2.61 -2.81
N THR A 311 -9.31 2.22 -3.68
CA THR A 311 -9.14 0.83 -4.10
C THR A 311 -7.73 0.39 -3.76
N CYS A 312 -7.61 -0.74 -3.07
CA CYS A 312 -6.35 -1.38 -2.73
C CYS A 312 -6.38 -2.83 -3.20
N LYS A 313 -5.36 -3.21 -3.97
CA LYS A 313 -5.17 -4.57 -4.47
C LYS A 313 -3.77 -5.08 -4.12
N TYR A 314 -3.66 -6.38 -3.83
CA TYR A 314 -2.38 -7.06 -3.63
C TYR A 314 -1.53 -6.36 -2.55
N ALA A 315 -2.06 -6.34 -1.33
CA ALA A 315 -1.44 -5.66 -0.20
C ALA A 315 -0.98 -6.69 0.83
N GLU A 316 0.33 -6.72 1.10
CA GLU A 316 0.93 -7.78 1.91
C GLU A 316 1.85 -7.23 3.00
N ASN A 317 1.56 -7.57 4.25
CA ASN A 317 2.41 -7.24 5.38
C ASN A 317 3.05 -8.49 5.95
N TYR A 318 4.37 -8.46 6.12
CA TYR A 318 5.18 -9.53 6.68
C TYR A 318 5.85 -9.13 8.00
N ALA A 319 5.72 -7.86 8.40
CA ALA A 319 6.40 -7.30 9.57
C ALA A 319 5.47 -7.12 10.76
N GLU A 320 6.06 -7.04 11.95
CA GLU A 320 5.33 -6.71 13.17
C GLU A 320 4.71 -5.30 13.09
N VAL A 321 3.46 -5.19 13.55
CA VAL A 321 2.74 -3.92 13.67
C VAL A 321 2.28 -3.73 15.11
N VAL A 322 2.78 -2.68 15.75
CA VAL A 322 2.50 -2.35 17.15
C VAL A 322 1.78 -1.01 17.24
N GLY A 323 0.67 -0.97 17.98
CA GLY A 323 -0.07 0.24 18.26
C GLY A 323 -0.88 0.19 19.55
N VAL A 324 -1.76 1.17 19.75
CA VAL A 324 -2.71 1.20 20.88
C VAL A 324 -4.13 1.07 20.36
N ASN A 325 -4.58 2.00 19.50
CA ASN A 325 -5.95 2.02 18.99
C ASN A 325 -5.99 1.88 17.47
N ASN A 326 -6.90 1.04 16.96
CA ASN A 326 -7.12 0.79 15.53
C ASN A 326 -5.83 0.31 14.86
N VAL A 327 -5.46 -0.93 15.15
CA VAL A 327 -4.24 -1.57 14.66
C VAL A 327 -4.61 -2.66 13.68
N GLY A 328 -4.01 -2.62 12.48
CA GLY A 328 -4.26 -3.60 11.43
C GLY A 328 -3.00 -4.06 10.74
N GLY A 329 -2.93 -5.33 10.32
CA GLY A 329 -1.80 -5.78 9.48
C GLY A 329 -1.75 -5.11 8.11
N ILE A 330 -2.90 -4.74 7.54
CA ILE A 330 -2.96 -3.97 6.29
C ILE A 330 -3.35 -2.53 6.58
N PHE A 331 -4.50 -2.30 7.22
CA PHE A 331 -5.02 -0.97 7.52
C PHE A 331 -5.37 -0.79 9.00
N GLY A 332 -4.92 0.29 9.63
CA GLY A 332 -5.40 0.65 10.97
C GLY A 332 -6.89 0.98 10.96
N VAL A 333 -7.30 1.88 10.06
CA VAL A 333 -8.71 2.22 9.80
C VAL A 333 -8.98 2.16 8.29
N ALA A 334 -10.10 1.55 7.91
CA ALA A 334 -10.59 1.59 6.54
C ALA A 334 -12.04 2.08 6.47
N GLY A 335 -12.28 3.10 5.66
CA GLY A 335 -13.60 3.65 5.42
C GLY A 335 -14.16 4.41 6.63
N TYR A 336 -14.64 5.61 6.36
CA TYR A 336 -15.40 6.43 7.31
C TYR A 336 -16.11 7.54 6.54
N ALA A 337 -17.44 7.57 6.61
CA ALA A 337 -18.24 8.67 6.08
C ALA A 337 -18.55 9.68 7.20
N SER A 338 -18.41 10.96 6.88
CA SER A 338 -19.04 12.02 7.68
C SER A 338 -20.56 11.78 7.80
N PRO A 339 -21.20 12.11 8.95
CA PRO A 339 -22.64 11.94 9.16
C PRO A 339 -23.55 12.66 8.15
N ASN A 340 -22.98 13.54 7.32
CA ASN A 340 -23.69 14.24 6.25
C ASN A 340 -23.81 13.43 4.94
N ILE A 341 -23.15 12.28 4.81
CA ILE A 341 -23.28 11.41 3.64
C ILE A 341 -24.42 10.43 3.89
N SER A 342 -25.58 10.74 3.31
CA SER A 342 -26.72 9.82 3.28
C SER A 342 -26.50 8.76 2.20
N GLY A 343 -25.90 7.62 2.54
CA GLY A 343 -25.83 6.47 1.63
C GLY A 343 -24.92 5.34 2.12
N ASN A 344 -25.28 4.10 1.78
CA ASN A 344 -24.47 2.88 1.96
C ASN A 344 -23.34 2.77 0.92
N SER A 345 -22.70 3.89 0.57
CA SER A 345 -21.65 3.89 -0.45
C SER A 345 -20.37 3.27 0.12
N VAL A 346 -19.86 2.24 -0.55
CA VAL A 346 -18.55 1.66 -0.21
C VAL A 346 -17.47 2.72 -0.42
N ILE A 347 -16.73 3.07 0.64
CA ILE A 347 -15.67 4.08 0.63
C ILE A 347 -14.32 3.46 0.27
N THR A 348 -14.08 2.26 0.79
CA THR A 348 -12.81 1.55 0.60
C THR A 348 -13.09 0.14 0.11
N THR A 349 -12.46 -0.24 -0.99
CA THR A 349 -12.40 -1.62 -1.46
C THR A 349 -10.99 -2.16 -1.24
N LEU A 350 -10.87 -3.22 -0.45
CA LEU A 350 -9.65 -4.00 -0.25
C LEU A 350 -9.84 -5.36 -0.92
N GLU A 351 -8.93 -5.71 -1.83
CA GLU A 351 -8.97 -6.93 -2.61
C GLU A 351 -7.61 -7.62 -2.56
N SER A 352 -7.57 -8.93 -2.31
CA SER A 352 -6.34 -9.72 -2.30
C SER A 352 -5.31 -9.16 -1.30
N ALA A 353 -5.54 -9.41 -0.01
CA ALA A 353 -4.72 -8.87 1.07
C ALA A 353 -4.27 -9.95 2.04
N LYS A 354 -3.00 -9.91 2.48
CA LYS A 354 -2.44 -10.94 3.36
C LYS A 354 -1.58 -10.34 4.45
N ASN A 355 -1.83 -10.77 5.68
CA ASN A 355 -0.97 -10.46 6.82
C ASN A 355 -0.25 -11.73 7.31
N GLY A 356 1.07 -11.69 7.28
CA GLY A 356 1.97 -12.68 7.87
C GLY A 356 2.83 -12.14 9.03
N GLY A 357 2.64 -10.88 9.43
CA GLY A 357 3.34 -10.28 10.57
C GLY A 357 2.48 -10.19 11.83
N ASN A 358 3.09 -10.32 13.02
CA ASN A 358 2.37 -10.25 14.29
C ASN A 358 1.76 -8.86 14.52
N ILE A 359 0.56 -8.82 15.09
CA ILE A 359 -0.18 -7.59 15.34
C ILE A 359 -0.43 -7.44 16.84
N VAL A 360 0.02 -6.32 17.42
CA VAL A 360 -0.12 -6.03 18.84
C VAL A 360 -0.82 -4.68 19.02
N GLY A 361 -1.92 -4.66 19.76
CA GLY A 361 -2.67 -3.44 20.05
C GLY A 361 -3.46 -3.51 21.36
N GLU A 362 -4.26 -2.50 21.66
CA GLU A 362 -5.20 -2.54 22.79
C GLU A 362 -6.65 -2.61 22.32
N LYS A 363 -7.07 -1.72 21.41
CA LYS A 363 -8.46 -1.59 21.00
C LYS A 363 -8.63 -1.58 19.48
N SER A 364 -9.60 -2.34 18.99
CA SER A 364 -9.86 -2.52 17.55
C SER A 364 -8.61 -3.02 16.85
N VAL A 365 -8.27 -4.28 17.11
CA VAL A 365 -7.05 -4.94 16.62
C VAL A 365 -7.47 -6.02 15.65
N GLY A 366 -7.04 -5.91 14.39
CA GLY A 366 -7.35 -6.88 13.34
C GLY A 366 -6.11 -7.36 12.62
N GLY A 367 -6.04 -8.63 12.26
CA GLY A 367 -4.94 -9.12 11.41
C GLY A 367 -4.90 -8.43 10.03
N ILE A 368 -6.05 -8.01 9.50
CA ILE A 368 -6.12 -7.22 8.24
C ILE A 368 -6.47 -5.76 8.52
N ILE A 369 -7.58 -5.50 9.21
CA ILE A 369 -8.07 -4.13 9.48
C ILE A 369 -8.42 -3.94 10.95
N GLY A 370 -7.93 -2.87 11.59
CA GLY A 370 -8.34 -2.55 12.96
C GLY A 370 -9.82 -2.19 13.07
N SER A 371 -10.24 -1.13 12.36
CA SER A 371 -11.64 -0.70 12.27
C SER A 371 -12.08 -0.42 10.83
N GLY A 372 -13.22 -0.99 10.44
CA GLY A 372 -13.82 -0.85 9.12
C GLY A 372 -15.23 -0.24 9.16
N ASN A 373 -15.51 0.78 8.35
CA ASN A 373 -16.86 1.33 8.18
C ASN A 373 -17.17 1.63 6.71
N GLN A 374 -18.26 1.06 6.18
CA GLN A 374 -18.64 1.17 4.77
C GLN A 374 -17.53 0.71 3.82
N ILE A 375 -16.97 -0.46 4.09
CA ILE A 375 -15.90 -1.05 3.28
C ILE A 375 -16.35 -2.32 2.56
N LYS A 376 -15.59 -2.69 1.53
CA LYS A 376 -15.68 -3.99 0.87
C LYS A 376 -14.33 -4.71 1.01
N ILE A 377 -14.34 -5.92 1.56
CA ILE A 377 -13.15 -6.79 1.64
C ILE A 377 -13.39 -8.03 0.79
N ILE A 378 -12.45 -8.36 -0.08
CA ILE A 378 -12.53 -9.52 -0.98
C ILE A 378 -11.20 -10.25 -0.91
N ARG A 379 -11.20 -11.56 -0.61
CA ARG A 379 -9.99 -12.37 -0.60
C ARG A 379 -8.93 -11.82 0.35
N ALA A 380 -9.14 -11.99 1.66
CA ALA A 380 -8.17 -11.55 2.66
C ALA A 380 -7.81 -12.65 3.68
N ALA A 381 -6.53 -12.68 4.06
CA ALA A 381 -5.91 -13.75 4.81
C ALA A 381 -5.08 -13.22 5.98
N ASN A 382 -5.29 -13.75 7.18
CA ASN A 382 -4.37 -13.54 8.30
C ASN A 382 -3.73 -14.86 8.72
N LEU A 383 -2.40 -14.90 8.71
CA LEU A 383 -1.59 -16.07 9.06
C LEU A 383 -0.86 -15.90 10.41
N ALA A 384 -0.80 -14.69 10.93
CA ALA A 384 0.02 -14.34 12.09
C ALA A 384 -0.82 -14.03 13.33
N SER A 385 -0.15 -14.07 14.49
CA SER A 385 -0.83 -13.84 15.77
C SER A 385 -1.35 -12.41 15.92
N VAL A 386 -2.49 -12.27 16.60
CA VAL A 386 -3.12 -10.98 16.89
C VAL A 386 -3.41 -10.90 18.38
N GLU A 387 -2.80 -9.92 19.05
CA GLU A 387 -2.94 -9.70 20.49
C GLU A 387 -3.56 -8.31 20.77
N GLY A 388 -4.56 -8.27 21.66
CA GLY A 388 -5.02 -7.00 22.22
C GLY A 388 -6.01 -7.13 23.38
N ILE A 389 -6.83 -6.10 23.62
CA ILE A 389 -7.73 -6.05 24.78
C ILE A 389 -9.20 -6.10 24.33
N GLU A 390 -9.65 -5.17 23.49
CA GLU A 390 -11.06 -5.04 23.08
C GLU A 390 -11.20 -5.04 21.54
N PHE A 391 -12.17 -5.79 21.02
CA PHE A 391 -12.42 -5.93 19.57
C PHE A 391 -11.19 -6.48 18.84
N VAL A 392 -10.78 -7.71 19.20
CA VAL A 392 -9.58 -8.36 18.67
C VAL A 392 -9.98 -9.47 17.71
N ALA A 393 -9.37 -9.51 16.52
CA ALA A 393 -9.70 -10.52 15.53
C ALA A 393 -8.64 -10.82 14.47
N GLY A 394 -8.77 -11.98 13.82
CA GLY A 394 -7.91 -12.35 12.70
C GLY A 394 -8.10 -11.49 11.45
N ILE A 395 -9.32 -11.06 11.11
CA ILE A 395 -9.55 -10.22 9.93
C ILE A 395 -9.82 -8.78 10.31
N VAL A 396 -10.97 -8.50 10.94
CA VAL A 396 -11.33 -7.12 11.31
C VAL A 396 -11.72 -7.02 12.78
N GLY A 397 -11.07 -6.11 13.51
CA GLY A 397 -11.40 -5.86 14.91
C GLY A 397 -12.84 -5.37 15.09
N SER A 398 -13.21 -4.28 14.42
CA SER A 398 -14.58 -3.74 14.40
C SER A 398 -15.05 -3.44 12.98
N LEU A 399 -16.14 -4.07 12.55
CA LEU A 399 -16.73 -3.92 11.22
C LEU A 399 -18.15 -3.35 11.29
N ILE A 400 -18.42 -2.27 10.54
CA ILE A 400 -19.71 -1.57 10.53
C ILE A 400 -20.18 -1.35 9.09
N SER A 401 -21.46 -1.64 8.80
CA SER A 401 -22.14 -1.31 7.54
C SER A 401 -21.32 -1.69 6.29
N SER A 402 -20.68 -2.86 6.31
CA SER A 402 -19.67 -3.28 5.33
C SER A 402 -20.04 -4.60 4.67
N SER A 403 -19.34 -4.94 3.59
CA SER A 403 -19.48 -6.24 2.92
C SER A 403 -18.15 -6.96 2.84
N THR A 404 -18.13 -8.26 3.09
CA THR A 404 -16.90 -9.05 2.95
C THR A 404 -17.16 -10.40 2.30
N THR A 405 -16.18 -10.90 1.56
CA THR A 405 -16.24 -12.24 0.98
C THR A 405 -14.86 -12.87 0.95
N SER A 406 -14.83 -14.19 1.14
CA SER A 406 -13.65 -15.03 0.93
C SER A 406 -12.52 -14.64 1.87
N LEU A 407 -12.72 -14.94 3.15
CA LEU A 407 -11.80 -14.55 4.22
C LEU A 407 -11.26 -15.77 4.95
N TYR A 408 -10.01 -15.74 5.41
CA TYR A 408 -9.58 -16.74 6.37
C TYR A 408 -8.55 -16.28 7.38
N ASN A 409 -8.61 -16.89 8.56
CA ASN A 409 -7.65 -16.70 9.63
C ASN A 409 -7.06 -18.04 10.08
N THR A 410 -5.74 -18.16 10.05
CA THR A 410 -5.01 -19.28 10.68
C THR A 410 -4.14 -18.83 11.85
N GLY A 411 -3.94 -17.52 12.03
CA GLY A 411 -3.23 -16.95 13.17
C GLY A 411 -4.00 -17.06 14.49
N ASP A 412 -3.25 -17.26 15.57
CA ASP A 412 -3.80 -17.30 16.94
C ASP A 412 -4.22 -15.90 17.42
N ILE A 413 -5.38 -15.82 18.07
CA ILE A 413 -6.00 -14.58 18.52
C ILE A 413 -6.09 -14.60 20.05
N SER A 414 -5.57 -13.55 20.70
CA SER A 414 -5.67 -13.38 22.15
C SER A 414 -6.20 -12.00 22.50
N GLY A 415 -7.20 -11.94 23.38
CA GLY A 415 -7.58 -10.68 24.02
C GLY A 415 -8.53 -10.82 25.19
N THR A 416 -9.20 -9.74 25.58
CA THR A 416 -10.05 -9.74 26.79
C THR A 416 -11.54 -9.72 26.47
N LEU A 417 -11.99 -8.82 25.60
CA LEU A 417 -13.41 -8.54 25.37
C LEU A 417 -13.73 -8.48 23.87
N ARG A 418 -14.74 -9.25 23.42
CA ARG A 418 -15.18 -9.33 22.02
C ARG A 418 -14.03 -9.77 21.12
N VAL A 419 -13.63 -11.02 21.33
CA VAL A 419 -12.53 -11.66 20.62
C VAL A 419 -13.11 -12.67 19.62
N GLY A 420 -12.71 -12.60 18.35
CA GLY A 420 -13.21 -13.48 17.32
C GLY A 420 -12.15 -13.96 16.34
N GLY A 421 -12.26 -15.19 15.84
CA GLY A 421 -11.32 -15.69 14.82
C GLY A 421 -11.30 -14.85 13.54
N VAL A 422 -12.47 -14.37 13.09
CA VAL A 422 -12.60 -13.51 11.90
C VAL A 422 -12.94 -12.08 12.29
N PHE A 423 -13.92 -11.87 13.16
CA PHE A 423 -14.38 -10.53 13.55
C PHE A 423 -14.49 -10.34 15.06
N GLY A 424 -13.99 -9.22 15.59
CA GLY A 424 -14.15 -8.89 17.01
C GLY A 424 -15.57 -8.40 17.26
N SER A 425 -16.02 -7.47 16.43
CA SER A 425 -17.41 -7.02 16.34
C SER A 425 -17.84 -6.86 14.89
N ASN A 426 -19.04 -7.34 14.57
CA ASN A 426 -19.68 -7.18 13.28
C ASN A 426 -21.09 -6.58 13.45
N SER A 427 -21.30 -5.39 12.90
CA SER A 427 -22.55 -4.64 13.02
C SER A 427 -23.04 -4.21 11.64
N GLU A 428 -24.26 -4.60 11.27
CA GLU A 428 -24.85 -4.21 9.97
C GLU A 428 -24.02 -4.68 8.76
N GLY A 429 -23.18 -5.70 8.95
CA GLY A 429 -22.35 -6.30 7.92
C GLY A 429 -23.08 -7.37 7.10
N VAL A 430 -22.73 -7.47 5.82
CA VAL A 430 -23.14 -8.58 4.93
C VAL A 430 -21.91 -9.41 4.58
N ILE A 431 -21.92 -10.70 4.92
CA ILE A 431 -20.71 -11.49 4.83
C ILE A 431 -20.96 -12.90 4.32
N SER A 432 -20.11 -13.33 3.39
CA SER A 432 -20.10 -14.68 2.82
C SER A 432 -18.70 -15.30 2.87
N SER A 433 -18.64 -16.62 2.95
CA SER A 433 -17.43 -17.44 2.77
C SER A 433 -16.26 -17.02 3.66
N ALA A 434 -16.24 -17.51 4.89
CA ALA A 434 -15.13 -17.29 5.79
C ALA A 434 -14.78 -18.55 6.60
N TYR A 435 -13.49 -18.75 6.88
CA TYR A 435 -13.09 -19.79 7.83
C TYR A 435 -12.03 -19.32 8.83
N SER A 436 -12.01 -19.93 10.03
CA SER A 436 -10.94 -19.71 11.02
C SER A 436 -10.44 -21.04 11.58
N THR A 437 -9.12 -21.20 11.69
CA THR A 437 -8.46 -22.37 12.29
C THR A 437 -7.63 -22.02 13.51
N GLY A 438 -7.17 -20.77 13.64
CA GLY A 438 -6.36 -20.30 14.76
C GLY A 438 -7.07 -20.43 16.11
N LYS A 439 -6.28 -20.57 17.19
CA LYS A 439 -6.80 -20.56 18.56
C LYS A 439 -7.40 -19.19 18.86
N VAL A 440 -8.53 -19.15 19.57
CA VAL A 440 -9.15 -17.88 20.02
C VAL A 440 -9.29 -17.89 21.53
N ASP A 441 -8.51 -17.04 22.22
CA ASP A 441 -8.42 -16.97 23.67
C ASP A 441 -8.91 -15.61 24.21
N GLY A 442 -9.68 -15.64 25.31
CA GLY A 442 -10.07 -14.43 26.01
C GLY A 442 -11.11 -14.62 27.12
N ASP A 443 -11.52 -13.51 27.74
CA ASP A 443 -12.28 -13.53 29.00
C ASP A 443 -13.79 -13.37 28.82
N SER A 444 -14.23 -12.55 27.86
CA SER A 444 -15.64 -12.18 27.70
C SER A 444 -16.03 -11.97 26.24
N LEU A 445 -17.18 -12.52 25.85
CA LEU A 445 -17.69 -12.48 24.49
C LEU A 445 -16.67 -13.01 23.47
N VAL A 446 -16.19 -14.23 23.70
CA VAL A 446 -15.23 -14.92 22.85
C VAL A 446 -15.95 -15.89 21.92
N GLY A 447 -15.71 -15.80 20.62
CA GLY A 447 -16.25 -16.74 19.65
C GLY A 447 -15.18 -17.24 18.68
N LEU A 448 -15.20 -18.52 18.30
CA LEU A 448 -14.24 -19.05 17.33
C LEU A 448 -14.30 -18.36 15.96
N MET A 449 -15.41 -17.70 15.64
CA MET A 449 -15.56 -16.87 14.44
C MET A 449 -15.76 -15.39 14.77
N ILE A 450 -16.73 -15.07 15.64
CA ILE A 450 -17.12 -13.68 15.90
C ILE A 450 -17.29 -13.41 17.40
N GLY A 451 -16.66 -12.37 17.92
CA GLY A 451 -16.84 -11.97 19.32
C GLY A 451 -18.25 -11.42 19.59
N TYR A 452 -18.68 -10.40 18.84
CA TYR A 452 -20.00 -9.80 18.93
C TYR A 452 -20.64 -9.59 17.56
N ASN A 453 -21.85 -10.10 17.36
CA ASN A 453 -22.57 -10.02 16.09
C ASN A 453 -23.93 -9.32 16.26
N TYR A 454 -24.21 -8.30 15.45
CA TYR A 454 -25.41 -7.48 15.58
C TYR A 454 -26.01 -7.03 14.24
N ASN A 455 -27.27 -7.37 14.00
CA ASN A 455 -28.05 -6.98 12.81
C ASN A 455 -27.34 -7.27 11.46
N THR A 456 -26.85 -8.50 11.28
CA THR A 456 -25.99 -8.88 10.14
C THR A 456 -26.60 -9.99 9.28
N THR A 457 -26.16 -10.10 8.03
CA THR A 457 -26.46 -11.25 7.17
C THR A 457 -25.20 -12.09 6.99
N MET A 458 -25.25 -13.37 7.34
CA MET A 458 -24.10 -14.29 7.28
C MET A 458 -24.46 -15.58 6.54
N ALA A 459 -23.55 -16.04 5.68
CA ALA A 459 -23.61 -17.34 5.01
C ALA A 459 -22.20 -17.94 4.86
N ASP A 460 -22.10 -19.27 4.89
CA ASP A 460 -20.88 -20.03 4.57
C ASP A 460 -19.70 -19.73 5.49
N TYR A 461 -19.95 -19.87 6.80
CA TYR A 461 -18.95 -19.70 7.85
C TYR A 461 -18.55 -21.04 8.45
N TYR A 462 -17.24 -21.29 8.54
CA TYR A 462 -16.70 -22.54 9.02
C TYR A 462 -15.58 -22.32 10.03
N TYR A 463 -15.48 -23.15 11.05
CA TYR A 463 -14.41 -23.04 12.04
C TYR A 463 -13.88 -24.40 12.46
N LEU A 464 -12.59 -24.44 12.77
CA LEU A 464 -11.99 -25.62 13.38
C LEU A 464 -12.59 -25.79 14.78
N LYS A 465 -13.21 -26.93 15.05
CA LYS A 465 -13.81 -27.22 16.35
C LYS A 465 -12.73 -27.28 17.44
N GLN A 466 -12.87 -26.44 18.47
CA GLN A 466 -11.97 -26.39 19.63
C GLN A 466 -12.76 -26.69 20.92
N GLY A 467 -12.85 -27.97 21.28
CA GLY A 467 -13.64 -28.42 22.44
C GLY A 467 -15.12 -28.05 22.32
N ASP A 468 -15.65 -27.42 23.36
CA ASP A 468 -17.05 -26.94 23.45
C ASP A 468 -17.16 -25.41 23.23
N GLN A 469 -16.11 -24.75 22.72
CA GLN A 469 -16.13 -23.32 22.50
C GLN A 469 -17.06 -22.96 21.33
N GLU A 470 -17.93 -21.98 21.57
CA GLU A 470 -18.95 -21.55 20.61
C GLU A 470 -18.35 -20.65 19.49
N PRO A 471 -18.97 -20.62 18.30
CA PRO A 471 -18.51 -19.75 17.22
C PRO A 471 -18.76 -18.26 17.47
N PHE A 472 -19.68 -17.93 18.38
CA PHE A 472 -20.07 -16.57 18.71
C PHE A 472 -19.92 -16.29 20.21
N GLY A 473 -19.31 -15.16 20.56
CA GLY A 473 -19.34 -14.68 21.94
C GLY A 473 -20.73 -14.16 22.34
N LEU A 474 -21.38 -13.40 21.45
CA LEU A 474 -22.79 -13.05 21.53
C LEU A 474 -23.35 -12.80 20.12
N ASN A 475 -24.47 -13.44 19.80
CA ASN A 475 -25.13 -13.31 18.51
C ASN A 475 -26.54 -12.69 18.61
N ASN A 476 -26.64 -11.41 18.30
CA ASN A 476 -27.89 -10.65 18.14
C ASN A 476 -28.18 -10.32 16.66
N GLY A 477 -27.38 -10.82 15.72
CA GLY A 477 -27.53 -10.56 14.29
C GLY A 477 -28.23 -11.67 13.51
N GLY A 478 -28.32 -12.88 14.08
CA GLY A 478 -28.74 -14.07 13.35
C GLY A 478 -27.55 -14.76 12.65
N GLY A 479 -27.83 -15.70 11.75
CA GLY A 479 -26.81 -16.50 11.07
C GLY A 479 -26.25 -17.65 11.93
N VAL A 480 -25.53 -18.56 11.27
CA VAL A 480 -24.90 -19.73 11.88
C VAL A 480 -23.48 -19.89 11.35
N ALA A 481 -22.61 -20.49 12.15
CA ALA A 481 -21.30 -20.95 11.71
C ALA A 481 -21.21 -22.46 11.96
N THR A 482 -20.57 -23.19 11.04
CA THR A 482 -20.56 -24.64 11.02
C THR A 482 -19.22 -25.16 11.54
N PRO A 483 -19.20 -25.97 12.62
CA PRO A 483 -17.97 -26.59 13.08
C PRO A 483 -17.47 -27.60 12.05
N LYS A 484 -16.15 -27.69 11.90
CA LYS A 484 -15.47 -28.68 11.07
C LYS A 484 -14.30 -29.29 11.83
N THR A 485 -14.00 -30.53 11.52
CA THR A 485 -12.76 -31.19 11.95
C THR A 485 -11.58 -30.72 11.10
N GLU A 486 -10.36 -30.95 11.60
CA GLU A 486 -9.15 -30.65 10.84
C GLU A 486 -9.10 -31.40 9.50
N GLU A 487 -9.47 -32.68 9.50
CA GLU A 487 -9.50 -33.52 8.30
C GLU A 487 -10.49 -32.98 7.26
N GLU A 488 -11.70 -32.58 7.68
CA GLU A 488 -12.66 -31.95 6.77
C GLU A 488 -12.13 -30.64 6.21
N MET A 489 -11.52 -29.78 7.03
CA MET A 489 -11.03 -28.47 6.57
C MET A 489 -9.80 -28.56 5.67
N LYS A 490 -9.05 -29.66 5.69
CA LYS A 490 -7.90 -29.91 4.80
C LYS A 490 -8.29 -30.69 3.54
N SER A 491 -9.58 -30.87 3.27
CA SER A 491 -10.06 -31.63 2.12
C SER A 491 -10.29 -30.75 0.89
N GLN A 492 -10.21 -31.35 -0.30
CA GLN A 492 -10.53 -30.65 -1.54
C GLN A 492 -12.01 -30.25 -1.58
N GLU A 493 -12.89 -31.10 -1.07
CA GLU A 493 -14.33 -30.82 -0.98
C GLU A 493 -14.63 -29.59 -0.12
N PHE A 494 -13.80 -29.30 0.89
CA PHE A 494 -13.96 -28.08 1.68
C PHE A 494 -13.55 -26.83 0.90
N ALA A 495 -12.48 -26.89 0.10
CA ALA A 495 -12.15 -25.77 -0.80
C ALA A 495 -13.30 -25.50 -1.80
N GLU A 496 -13.86 -26.55 -2.40
CA GLU A 496 -15.01 -26.46 -3.31
C GLU A 496 -16.26 -25.89 -2.62
N LEU A 497 -16.49 -26.24 -1.34
CA LEU A 497 -17.57 -25.71 -0.52
C LEU A 497 -17.44 -24.20 -0.24
N LEU A 498 -16.21 -23.69 -0.11
CA LEU A 498 -15.95 -22.27 0.15
C LEU A 498 -16.17 -21.40 -1.09
N GLY A 499 -16.10 -22.00 -2.29
CA GLY A 499 -16.32 -21.36 -3.59
C GLY A 499 -15.04 -21.06 -4.36
N ASP A 500 -15.19 -20.53 -5.58
CA ASP A 500 -14.12 -20.38 -6.59
C ASP A 500 -12.95 -19.47 -6.18
N ASP A 501 -13.12 -18.64 -5.14
CA ASP A 501 -12.02 -17.82 -4.62
C ASP A 501 -11.02 -18.63 -3.77
N PHE A 502 -11.38 -19.84 -3.35
CA PHE A 502 -10.55 -20.74 -2.54
C PHE A 502 -10.09 -21.95 -3.33
N VAL A 503 -8.86 -22.37 -3.02
CA VAL A 503 -8.25 -23.54 -3.65
C VAL A 503 -7.51 -24.39 -2.64
N TYR A 504 -7.55 -25.69 -2.89
CA TYR A 504 -6.76 -26.65 -2.14
C TYR A 504 -5.29 -26.62 -2.59
N ASP A 505 -4.37 -26.54 -1.64
CA ASP A 505 -2.95 -26.78 -1.85
C ASP A 505 -2.31 -27.39 -0.59
N SER A 506 -1.89 -28.65 -0.69
CA SER A 506 -1.25 -29.37 0.42
C SER A 506 0.07 -28.79 0.92
N LYS A 507 0.71 -27.89 0.15
CA LYS A 507 2.04 -27.33 0.46
C LYS A 507 1.98 -25.95 1.11
N MET A 508 0.83 -25.29 1.06
CA MET A 508 0.63 -23.95 1.64
C MET A 508 -0.31 -24.03 2.83
N ASN A 509 -0.20 -23.06 3.74
CA ASN A 509 -1.14 -22.86 4.85
C ASN A 509 -1.47 -24.17 5.60
N ASP A 510 -0.44 -24.98 5.87
CA ASP A 510 -0.55 -26.29 6.54
C ASP A 510 -1.60 -27.26 5.94
N GLY A 511 -1.87 -27.12 4.65
CA GLY A 511 -2.84 -27.92 3.89
C GLY A 511 -4.29 -27.43 3.99
N TYR A 512 -4.56 -26.32 4.68
CA TYR A 512 -5.85 -25.65 4.62
C TYR A 512 -6.00 -24.85 3.32
N PRO A 513 -7.22 -24.70 2.77
CA PRO A 513 -7.44 -23.96 1.53
C PRO A 513 -6.90 -22.53 1.58
N VAL A 514 -6.20 -22.12 0.55
CA VAL A 514 -5.73 -20.73 0.39
C VAL A 514 -6.61 -20.00 -0.61
N LEU A 515 -6.44 -18.69 -0.73
CA LEU A 515 -7.10 -17.92 -1.77
C LEU A 515 -6.37 -18.11 -3.09
N GLU A 516 -7.10 -18.11 -4.21
CA GLU A 516 -6.52 -18.42 -5.53
C GLU A 516 -5.38 -17.48 -5.93
N TRP A 517 -5.43 -16.21 -5.53
CA TRP A 517 -4.38 -15.23 -5.85
C TRP A 517 -3.07 -15.45 -5.08
N GLU A 518 -3.05 -16.35 -4.09
CA GLU A 518 -1.84 -16.68 -3.31
C GLU A 518 -0.99 -17.77 -3.96
N LYS A 519 -1.52 -18.46 -4.98
CA LYS A 519 -0.77 -19.38 -5.86
C LYS A 519 -0.07 -18.60 -6.95
#